data_AF-A0AA97FGZ2-F1
#
_entry.id   AF-A0AA97FGZ2-F1
#
_cell.length_a   1.000
_cell.length_b   1.000
_cell.length_c   1.000
_cell.angle_alpha   90.00
_cell.angle_beta   90.00
_cell.angle_gamma   90.00
#
_symmetry.space_group_name_H-M   'P 1'
#
loop_
_entity.id
_entity.type
_entity.pdbx_description
1 polymer ?
#
loop_
_entity_poly.entity_id
_entity_poly.type
_entity_poly.pdbx_seq_one_letter_code
_entity_poly.pdbx_strand_id
1 'polypeptide(L)'
;MAGSTFAHCGDAWGFLGRALDSLLHGDVGGAVHLTYYAELRAALSLLAGEGIYVGNRTHFAISSIGVQPFGGSAGTHSVAWQALQAWTDSSRSQDLLGKIIRPGGEPFADWVDSLTAQAARAKIDDLFRLMSLDLRKFDQDHHRRNVVSYNPSRLHPKDMTAEQVRDLATDVWQALEPGRSGTFPVLDDALLPELLRSIYVSIRRKTSWSEWVAELAPASQQGTALLSALQASNSKTQATGLVGAIYESRVAEVNPALYLRPMVARTVLLLRVATGSAIQLVRESGHSSTALRPWLDSLALSRGYWSDESPLEDALDLWADVELAIEEAEVADVDSLHGLLRGLPTATRTFGQAERVPVWSFA
;
A
#
# COMPACT_ATOMS: atom_id res chain seq x y z
N MET A 1 -1.63 21.90 -6.03
CA MET A 1 -1.90 20.64 -5.30
C MET A 1 -0.95 19.52 -5.67
N ALA A 2 -0.45 19.46 -6.90
CA ALA A 2 0.57 18.49 -7.30
C ALA A 2 1.75 18.36 -6.30
N GLY A 3 2.32 19.47 -5.83
CA GLY A 3 3.37 19.40 -4.78
C GLY A 3 2.91 18.77 -3.45
N SER A 4 1.65 18.94 -3.08
CA SER A 4 1.06 18.34 -1.87
C SER A 4 0.90 16.83 -1.99
N THR A 5 0.70 16.30 -3.21
CA THR A 5 0.68 14.86 -3.49
C THR A 5 2.01 14.24 -3.08
N PHE A 6 3.14 14.73 -3.60
CA PHE A 6 4.45 14.17 -3.28
C PHE A 6 4.82 14.32 -1.80
N ALA A 7 4.56 15.49 -1.21
CA ALA A 7 4.86 15.75 0.20
C ALA A 7 4.07 14.81 1.13
N HIS A 8 2.75 14.67 0.92
CA HIS A 8 1.94 13.75 1.71
C HIS A 8 2.32 12.29 1.46
N CYS A 9 2.67 11.91 0.23
CA CYS A 9 3.12 10.56 -0.07
C CYS A 9 4.42 10.21 0.66
N GLY A 10 5.42 11.11 0.62
CA GLY A 10 6.68 10.95 1.34
C GLY A 10 6.49 10.89 2.86
N ASP A 11 5.65 11.77 3.42
CA ASP A 11 5.27 11.73 4.83
C ASP A 11 4.62 10.40 5.22
N ALA A 12 3.70 9.91 4.39
CA ALA A 12 2.95 8.67 4.63
C ALA A 12 3.89 7.46 4.71
N TRP A 13 4.81 7.34 3.75
CA TRP A 13 5.87 6.33 3.80
C TRP A 13 6.71 6.45 5.06
N GLY A 14 7.09 7.66 5.46
CA GLY A 14 7.85 7.85 6.70
C GLY A 14 7.07 7.49 7.97
N PHE A 15 5.76 7.68 8.00
CA PHE A 15 4.92 7.20 9.10
C PHE A 15 4.87 5.67 9.15
N LEU A 16 4.77 5.00 7.99
CA LEU A 16 4.81 3.53 7.93
C LEU A 16 6.17 3.01 8.42
N GLY A 17 7.29 3.60 7.99
CA GLY A 17 8.63 3.20 8.45
C GLY A 17 8.77 3.30 9.96
N ARG A 18 8.34 4.42 10.55
CA ARG A 18 8.35 4.61 12.02
C ARG A 18 7.38 3.67 12.74
N ALA A 19 6.29 3.26 12.09
CA ALA A 19 5.39 2.27 12.65
C ALA A 19 6.05 0.89 12.75
N LEU A 20 6.80 0.48 11.71
CA LEU A 20 7.58 -0.76 11.72
C LEU A 20 8.71 -0.70 12.75
N ASP A 21 9.42 0.43 12.83
CA ASP A 21 10.44 0.66 13.87
C ASP A 21 9.86 0.56 15.29
N SER A 22 8.71 1.19 15.54
CA SER A 22 8.01 1.07 16.83
C SER A 22 7.63 -0.38 17.15
N LEU A 23 7.17 -1.12 16.14
CA LEU A 23 6.83 -2.53 16.28
C LEU A 23 8.05 -3.39 16.63
N LEU A 24 9.18 -3.18 15.95
CA LEU A 24 10.45 -3.88 16.21
C LEU A 24 10.95 -3.64 17.64
N HIS A 25 10.66 -2.47 18.21
CA HIS A 25 10.98 -2.14 19.61
C HIS A 25 9.89 -2.55 20.61
N GLY A 26 8.89 -3.33 20.20
CA GLY A 26 7.81 -3.79 21.08
C GLY A 26 6.88 -2.68 21.56
N ASP A 27 6.76 -1.59 20.79
CA ASP A 27 5.75 -0.55 20.97
C ASP A 27 4.63 -0.69 19.94
N VAL A 28 3.76 -1.67 20.20
CA VAL A 28 2.54 -1.92 19.41
C VAL A 28 1.63 -0.69 19.37
N GLY A 29 1.55 0.08 20.47
CA GLY A 29 0.72 1.29 20.53
C GLY A 29 1.23 2.38 19.59
N GLY A 30 2.53 2.62 19.61
CA GLY A 30 3.22 3.49 18.65
C GLY A 30 3.02 3.02 17.21
N ALA A 31 3.17 1.72 16.95
CA ALA A 31 2.95 1.13 15.63
C ALA A 31 1.52 1.37 15.11
N VAL A 32 0.48 1.15 15.93
CA VAL A 32 -0.92 1.44 15.57
C VAL A 32 -1.11 2.92 15.27
N HIS A 33 -0.61 3.79 16.14
CA HIS A 33 -0.77 5.23 15.98
C HIS A 33 -0.15 5.71 14.67
N LEU A 34 1.08 5.33 14.39
CA LEU A 34 1.83 5.76 13.22
C LEU A 34 1.29 5.14 11.93
N THR A 35 0.86 3.88 11.96
CA THR A 35 0.19 3.23 10.82
C THR A 35 -1.05 4.02 10.40
N TYR A 36 -1.88 4.46 11.35
CA TYR A 36 -3.08 5.25 11.05
C TYR A 36 -2.74 6.61 10.39
N TYR A 37 -1.65 7.26 10.84
CA TYR A 37 -1.19 8.50 10.22
C TYR A 37 -0.63 8.28 8.83
N ALA A 38 0.00 7.13 8.57
CA ALA A 38 0.38 6.71 7.22
C ALA A 38 -0.85 6.57 6.32
N GLU A 39 -1.92 5.91 6.78
CA GLU A 39 -3.19 5.81 6.03
C GLU A 39 -3.76 7.19 5.69
N LEU A 40 -3.88 8.07 6.69
CA LEU A 40 -4.42 9.40 6.48
C LEU A 40 -3.58 10.21 5.49
N ARG A 41 -2.25 10.19 5.61
CA ARG A 41 -1.37 10.94 4.71
C ARG A 41 -1.39 10.38 3.29
N ALA A 42 -1.49 9.06 3.13
CA ALA A 42 -1.65 8.44 1.82
C ALA A 42 -2.99 8.83 1.17
N ALA A 43 -4.08 8.88 1.94
CA ALA A 43 -5.37 9.38 1.46
C ALA A 43 -5.29 10.86 1.03
N LEU A 44 -4.67 11.72 1.83
CA LEU A 44 -4.48 13.13 1.49
C LEU A 44 -3.61 13.33 0.24
N SER A 45 -2.59 12.49 0.05
CA SER A 45 -1.76 12.48 -1.16
C SER A 45 -2.61 12.20 -2.40
N LEU A 46 -3.38 11.12 -2.35
CA LEU A 46 -4.25 10.68 -3.45
C LEU A 46 -5.29 11.75 -3.78
N LEU A 47 -5.99 12.27 -2.77
CA LEU A 47 -6.97 13.35 -2.93
C LEU A 47 -6.34 14.61 -3.54
N ALA A 48 -5.15 14.99 -3.10
CA ALA A 48 -4.44 16.14 -3.66
C ALA A 48 -4.10 15.95 -5.15
N GLY A 49 -3.77 14.72 -5.56
CA GLY A 49 -3.54 14.37 -6.97
C GLY A 49 -4.79 14.52 -7.82
N GLU A 50 -5.95 14.27 -7.22
CA GLU A 50 -7.27 14.33 -7.88
C GLU A 50 -7.90 15.71 -7.95
N GLY A 51 -7.25 16.75 -7.42
CA GLY A 51 -7.86 18.06 -7.39
C GLY A 51 -8.44 18.46 -6.03
N ILE A 52 -8.28 17.65 -4.97
CA ILE A 52 -8.99 17.81 -3.70
C ILE A 52 -8.01 18.18 -2.59
N TYR A 53 -8.18 19.37 -2.01
CA TYR A 53 -7.44 19.83 -0.85
C TYR A 53 -8.27 19.61 0.42
N VAL A 54 -7.66 18.96 1.41
CA VAL A 54 -8.23 18.77 2.75
C VAL A 54 -7.21 19.27 3.78
N GLY A 55 -7.49 20.45 4.34
CA GLY A 55 -6.62 21.12 5.31
C GLY A 55 -7.20 21.13 6.72
N ASN A 56 -6.66 22.00 7.57
CA ASN A 56 -7.24 22.27 8.88
C ASN A 56 -8.47 23.18 8.72
N ARG A 57 -9.67 22.61 8.83
CA ARG A 57 -10.97 23.32 8.69
C ARG A 57 -11.15 24.09 7.37
N THR A 58 -10.37 23.79 6.34
CA THR A 58 -10.45 24.40 5.01
C THR A 58 -10.31 23.30 3.99
N HIS A 59 -11.34 23.11 3.18
CA HIS A 59 -11.42 22.02 2.21
C HIS A 59 -12.02 22.55 0.91
N PHE A 60 -11.40 22.22 -0.21
CA PHE A 60 -11.88 22.64 -1.53
C PHE A 60 -11.44 21.69 -2.63
N ALA A 61 -12.25 21.60 -3.68
CA ALA A 61 -11.90 20.89 -4.90
C ALA A 61 -11.62 21.90 -6.02
N ILE A 62 -10.69 21.58 -6.91
CA ILE A 62 -10.45 22.34 -8.14
C ILE A 62 -11.11 21.58 -9.28
N SER A 63 -12.03 22.26 -9.99
CA SER A 63 -12.71 21.73 -11.16
C SER A 63 -12.65 22.72 -12.33
N SER A 64 -13.22 22.35 -13.48
CA SER A 64 -13.26 23.21 -14.67
C SER A 64 -14.02 24.52 -14.45
N ILE A 65 -14.89 24.58 -13.43
CA ILE A 65 -15.65 25.78 -13.04
C ILE A 65 -14.97 26.58 -11.91
N GLY A 66 -13.75 26.19 -11.51
CA GLY A 66 -12.94 26.90 -10.51
C GLY A 66 -12.82 26.15 -9.18
N VAL A 67 -12.61 26.90 -8.09
CA VAL A 67 -12.42 26.37 -6.75
C VAL A 67 -13.76 26.22 -6.03
N GLN A 68 -14.09 25.02 -5.58
CA GLN A 68 -15.34 24.70 -4.92
C GLN A 68 -15.10 24.28 -3.46
N PRO A 69 -15.46 25.11 -2.46
CA PRO A 69 -15.34 24.73 -1.07
C PRO A 69 -16.34 23.63 -0.70
N PHE A 70 -15.97 22.74 0.21
CA PHE A 70 -16.84 21.69 0.74
C PHE A 70 -16.52 21.37 2.21
N GLY A 71 -17.32 20.52 2.86
CA GLY A 71 -17.02 20.01 4.21
C GLY A 71 -17.11 21.02 5.38
N GLY A 72 -17.27 22.32 5.10
CA GLY A 72 -17.39 23.36 6.13
C GLY A 72 -16.21 23.35 7.10
N SER A 73 -16.50 23.48 8.41
CA SER A 73 -15.50 23.46 9.48
C SER A 73 -15.20 22.06 10.03
N ALA A 74 -15.61 21.00 9.33
CA ALA A 74 -15.37 19.63 9.79
C ALA A 74 -13.86 19.32 9.88
N GLY A 75 -13.53 18.41 10.80
CA GLY A 75 -12.13 18.00 11.04
C GLY A 75 -11.54 17.24 9.86
N THR A 76 -10.22 17.40 9.67
CA THR A 76 -9.45 16.84 8.55
C THR A 76 -9.69 15.34 8.34
N HIS A 77 -9.67 14.53 9.40
CA HIS A 77 -9.87 13.07 9.29
C HIS A 77 -11.24 12.74 8.69
N SER A 78 -12.30 13.35 9.23
CA SER A 78 -13.67 13.08 8.77
C SER A 78 -13.85 13.46 7.31
N VAL A 79 -13.33 14.63 6.91
CA VAL A 79 -13.44 15.10 5.53
C VAL A 79 -12.58 14.28 4.57
N ALA A 80 -11.37 13.88 4.98
CA ALA A 80 -10.51 13.03 4.16
C ALA A 80 -11.19 11.70 3.83
N TRP A 81 -11.81 11.03 4.82
CA TRP A 81 -12.49 9.76 4.57
C TRP A 81 -13.76 9.91 3.73
N GLN A 82 -14.55 10.97 3.93
CA GLN A 82 -15.72 11.25 3.09
C GLN A 82 -15.31 11.55 1.64
N ALA A 83 -14.26 12.34 1.44
CA ALA A 83 -13.74 12.65 0.11
C ALA A 83 -13.15 11.40 -0.55
N LEU A 84 -12.44 10.57 0.21
CA LEU A 84 -11.93 9.30 -0.30
C LEU A 84 -13.08 8.40 -0.73
N GLN A 85 -14.15 8.27 0.06
CA GLN A 85 -15.36 7.50 -0.32
C GLN A 85 -15.97 8.00 -1.62
N ALA A 86 -16.12 9.31 -1.75
CA ALA A 86 -16.68 9.90 -2.97
C ALA A 86 -15.78 9.61 -4.18
N TRP A 87 -14.45 9.61 -3.99
CA TRP A 87 -13.49 9.22 -5.02
C TRP A 87 -13.56 7.72 -5.35
N THR A 88 -13.63 6.83 -4.35
CA THR A 88 -13.71 5.38 -4.55
C THR A 88 -14.94 4.98 -5.37
N ASP A 89 -16.06 5.68 -5.17
CA ASP A 89 -17.31 5.46 -5.88
C ASP A 89 -17.36 6.07 -7.30
N SER A 90 -16.32 6.80 -7.71
CA SER A 90 -16.23 7.46 -9.02
C SER A 90 -15.55 6.58 -10.08
N SER A 91 -15.78 6.84 -11.37
CA SER A 91 -15.06 6.14 -12.45
C SER A 91 -13.55 6.46 -12.47
N ARG A 92 -13.14 7.60 -11.90
CA ARG A 92 -11.73 8.01 -11.87
C ARG A 92 -10.87 7.07 -11.03
N SER A 93 -11.40 6.55 -9.92
CA SER A 93 -10.67 5.57 -9.10
C SER A 93 -10.38 4.31 -9.91
N GLN A 94 -11.37 3.83 -10.66
CA GLN A 94 -11.24 2.66 -11.54
C GLN A 94 -10.23 2.89 -12.65
N ASP A 95 -10.33 4.04 -13.34
CA ASP A 95 -9.39 4.43 -14.39
C ASP A 95 -7.96 4.51 -13.86
N LEU A 96 -7.76 5.07 -12.66
CA LEU A 96 -6.45 5.15 -12.04
C LEU A 96 -5.94 3.75 -11.66
N LEU A 97 -6.73 2.97 -10.91
CA LEU A 97 -6.34 1.65 -10.43
C LEU A 97 -6.03 0.69 -11.60
N GLY A 98 -6.85 0.71 -12.66
CA GLY A 98 -6.63 -0.08 -13.86
C GLY A 98 -5.32 0.25 -14.60
N LYS A 99 -4.82 1.48 -14.48
CA LYS A 99 -3.54 1.91 -15.06
C LYS A 99 -2.34 1.62 -14.16
N ILE A 100 -2.48 1.85 -12.85
CA ILE A 100 -1.32 1.85 -11.95
C ILE A 100 -0.98 0.46 -11.40
N ILE A 101 -1.97 -0.42 -11.20
CA ILE A 101 -1.73 -1.80 -10.76
C ILE A 101 -1.34 -2.61 -11.99
N ARG A 102 -0.16 -3.24 -11.97
CA ARG A 102 0.42 -3.86 -13.16
C ARG A 102 0.90 -5.30 -12.95
N PRO A 103 -0.03 -6.27 -12.75
CA PRO A 103 0.34 -7.67 -12.61
C PRO A 103 1.03 -8.19 -13.87
N GLY A 104 2.17 -8.85 -13.71
CA GLY A 104 3.02 -9.30 -14.81
C GLY A 104 3.60 -8.16 -15.64
N GLY A 105 3.58 -6.92 -15.13
CA GLY A 105 3.96 -5.70 -15.85
C GLY A 105 2.85 -5.10 -16.72
N GLU A 106 1.72 -5.78 -16.87
CA GLU A 106 0.59 -5.31 -17.70
C GLU A 106 -0.45 -4.56 -16.87
N PRO A 107 -0.96 -3.41 -17.34
CA PRO A 107 -2.06 -2.72 -16.69
C PRO A 107 -3.21 -3.68 -16.36
N PHE A 108 -3.75 -3.58 -15.14
CA PHE A 108 -4.88 -4.41 -14.73
C PHE A 108 -6.11 -4.23 -15.65
N ALA A 109 -6.28 -3.05 -16.25
CA ALA A 109 -7.29 -2.81 -17.28
C ALA A 109 -7.21 -3.83 -18.44
N ASP A 110 -6.01 -4.15 -18.91
CA ASP A 110 -5.81 -5.04 -20.06
C ASP A 110 -6.19 -6.49 -19.74
N TRP A 111 -6.04 -6.91 -18.47
CA TRP A 111 -6.50 -8.21 -17.99
C TRP A 111 -8.02 -8.37 -17.98
N VAL A 112 -8.74 -7.25 -17.79
CA VAL A 112 -10.21 -7.27 -17.64
C VAL A 112 -10.96 -6.74 -18.86
N ASP A 113 -10.28 -6.16 -19.84
CA ASP A 113 -10.89 -5.60 -21.05
C ASP A 113 -11.62 -6.65 -21.90
N SER A 114 -11.19 -7.91 -21.85
CA SER A 114 -11.83 -9.04 -22.51
C SER A 114 -13.14 -9.48 -21.83
N LEU A 115 -13.48 -8.95 -20.66
CA LEU A 115 -14.71 -9.24 -19.95
C LEU A 115 -15.90 -8.46 -20.56
N THR A 116 -16.57 -9.09 -21.52
CA THR A 116 -17.68 -8.49 -22.28
C THR A 116 -19.04 -8.56 -21.58
N ALA A 117 -19.20 -9.42 -20.57
CA ALA A 117 -20.48 -9.56 -19.88
C ALA A 117 -20.74 -8.35 -18.96
N GLN A 118 -21.89 -7.70 -19.12
CA GLN A 118 -22.32 -6.59 -18.25
C GLN A 118 -22.28 -6.98 -16.75
N ALA A 119 -22.58 -8.25 -16.44
CA ALA A 119 -22.46 -8.80 -15.09
C ALA A 119 -21.00 -8.88 -14.60
N ALA A 120 -20.03 -9.13 -15.48
CA ALA A 120 -18.61 -9.08 -15.14
C ALA A 120 -18.16 -7.64 -14.91
N ARG A 121 -18.63 -6.68 -15.73
CA ARG A 121 -18.32 -5.24 -15.57
C ARG A 121 -18.79 -4.72 -14.20
N ALA A 122 -20.03 -4.99 -13.81
CA ALA A 122 -20.55 -4.60 -12.49
C ALA A 122 -19.76 -5.22 -11.32
N LYS A 123 -19.16 -6.40 -11.53
CA LYS A 123 -18.36 -7.09 -10.52
C LYS A 123 -16.92 -6.59 -10.45
N ILE A 124 -16.37 -6.18 -11.59
CA ILE A 124 -15.14 -5.37 -11.63
C ILE A 124 -15.37 -4.04 -10.90
N ASP A 125 -16.52 -3.40 -11.06
CA ASP A 125 -16.86 -2.17 -10.32
C ASP A 125 -16.92 -2.41 -8.81
N ASP A 126 -17.62 -3.46 -8.36
CA ASP A 126 -17.67 -3.86 -6.95
C ASP A 126 -16.27 -4.14 -6.39
N LEU A 127 -15.42 -4.77 -7.19
CA LEU A 127 -14.07 -5.13 -6.83
C LEU A 127 -13.16 -3.90 -6.75
N PHE A 128 -13.22 -2.98 -7.72
CA PHE A 128 -12.50 -1.72 -7.64
C PHE A 128 -12.97 -0.92 -6.43
N ARG A 129 -14.25 -0.92 -6.07
CA ARG A 129 -14.73 -0.31 -4.81
C ARG A 129 -14.10 -0.98 -3.58
N LEU A 130 -14.00 -2.31 -3.58
CA LEU A 130 -13.37 -3.07 -2.50
C LEU A 130 -11.85 -2.79 -2.40
N MET A 131 -11.16 -2.73 -3.54
CA MET A 131 -9.74 -2.35 -3.65
C MET A 131 -9.50 -0.89 -3.29
N SER A 132 -10.46 -0.02 -3.60
CA SER A 132 -10.42 1.41 -3.27
C SER A 132 -10.57 1.66 -1.77
N LEU A 133 -10.56 0.58 -0.97
CA LEU A 133 -10.46 0.50 0.49
C LEU A 133 -11.84 0.53 1.13
N ASP A 134 -12.21 -0.56 1.83
CA ASP A 134 -13.43 -0.59 2.66
C ASP A 134 -13.28 0.38 3.83
N LEU A 135 -13.82 1.60 3.68
CA LEU A 135 -13.65 2.68 4.66
C LEU A 135 -14.22 2.37 6.04
N ARG A 136 -15.14 1.40 6.16
CA ARG A 136 -15.64 0.94 7.47
C ARG A 136 -14.52 0.37 8.32
N LYS A 137 -13.43 -0.11 7.71
CA LYS A 137 -12.23 -0.57 8.43
C LYS A 137 -11.39 0.59 8.96
N PHE A 138 -11.30 1.72 8.24
CA PHE A 138 -10.58 2.91 8.72
C PHE A 138 -11.24 3.59 9.91
N ASP A 139 -12.56 3.46 10.06
CA ASP A 139 -13.24 3.90 11.29
C ASP A 139 -12.79 3.08 12.51
N GLN A 140 -12.59 1.77 12.34
CA GLN A 140 -12.06 0.89 13.39
C GLN A 140 -10.58 1.22 13.68
N ASP A 141 -9.79 1.48 12.65
CA ASP A 141 -8.38 1.86 12.79
C ASP A 141 -8.25 3.22 13.48
N HIS A 142 -9.12 4.17 13.16
CA HIS A 142 -9.25 5.45 13.88
C HIS A 142 -9.61 5.25 15.36
N HIS A 143 -10.58 4.37 15.64
CA HIS A 143 -10.95 4.05 17.02
C HIS A 143 -9.76 3.42 17.78
N ARG A 144 -9.07 2.45 17.19
CA ARG A 144 -7.87 1.81 17.76
C ARG A 144 -6.77 2.84 18.02
N ARG A 145 -6.50 3.73 17.06
CA ARG A 145 -5.57 4.84 17.23
C ARG A 145 -5.95 5.69 18.43
N ASN A 146 -7.23 6.05 18.59
CA ASN A 146 -7.68 6.83 19.74
C ASN A 146 -7.45 6.08 21.06
N VAL A 147 -7.79 4.79 21.12
CA VAL A 147 -7.56 3.94 22.31
C VAL A 147 -6.09 3.96 22.72
N VAL A 148 -5.16 3.70 21.79
CA VAL A 148 -3.72 3.66 22.11
C VAL A 148 -3.11 5.04 22.37
N SER A 149 -3.72 6.12 21.87
CA SER A 149 -3.23 7.49 22.06
C SER A 149 -3.64 8.09 23.41
N TYR A 150 -4.81 7.71 23.92
CA TYR A 150 -5.36 8.30 25.16
C TYR A 150 -5.25 7.39 26.39
N ASN A 151 -5.04 6.08 26.20
CA ASN A 151 -4.92 5.14 27.31
C ASN A 151 -3.46 4.70 27.54
N PRO A 152 -2.98 4.64 28.79
CA PRO A 152 -1.69 4.06 29.11
C PRO A 152 -1.61 2.59 28.65
N SER A 153 -0.75 2.30 27.67
CA SER A 153 -0.63 0.97 27.06
C SER A 153 0.18 -0.03 27.90
N ARG A 154 1.10 0.46 28.74
CA ARG A 154 2.04 -0.38 29.50
C ARG A 154 1.47 -0.99 30.79
N LEU A 155 0.29 -0.54 31.24
CA LEU A 155 -0.37 -1.14 32.41
C LEU A 155 -0.97 -2.53 32.09
N HIS A 156 -1.31 -2.76 30.82
CA HIS A 156 -1.82 -4.03 30.31
C HIS A 156 -1.21 -4.29 28.92
N PRO A 157 0.07 -4.73 28.86
CA PRO A 157 0.76 -4.90 27.59
C PRO A 157 0.02 -5.94 26.75
N LYS A 158 -0.31 -5.53 25.53
CA LYS A 158 -0.79 -6.41 24.47
C LYS A 158 0.31 -6.41 23.42
N ASP A 159 1.20 -7.37 23.52
CA ASP A 159 2.39 -7.45 22.68
C ASP A 159 2.20 -8.51 21.58
N MET A 160 2.94 -8.35 20.49
CA MET A 160 3.11 -9.37 19.46
C MET A 160 4.30 -10.26 19.82
N THR A 161 4.26 -11.52 19.40
CA THR A 161 5.44 -12.40 19.51
C THR A 161 6.56 -11.92 18.59
N ALA A 162 7.81 -12.28 18.88
CA ALA A 162 8.93 -11.93 18.01
C ALA A 162 8.75 -12.48 16.58
N GLU A 163 8.22 -13.69 16.45
CA GLU A 163 7.82 -14.28 15.17
C GLU A 163 6.82 -13.38 14.41
N GLN A 164 5.74 -12.94 15.09
CA GLN A 164 4.74 -12.07 14.47
C GLN A 164 5.30 -10.70 14.05
N VAL A 165 6.24 -10.15 14.84
CA VAL A 165 6.93 -8.90 14.53
C VAL A 165 7.82 -9.06 13.30
N ARG A 166 8.66 -10.10 13.29
CA ARG A 166 9.54 -10.45 12.16
C ARG A 166 8.71 -10.62 10.89
N ASP A 167 7.71 -11.50 10.93
CA ASP A 167 6.91 -11.86 9.76
C ASP A 167 6.18 -10.65 9.19
N LEU A 168 5.64 -9.76 10.03
CA LEU A 168 5.00 -8.55 9.54
C LEU A 168 6.00 -7.58 8.89
N ALA A 169 7.19 -7.40 9.47
CA ALA A 169 8.22 -6.55 8.89
C ALA A 169 8.72 -7.09 7.54
N THR A 170 9.02 -8.39 7.47
CA THR A 170 9.49 -9.04 6.24
C THR A 170 8.41 -9.06 5.16
N ASP A 171 7.17 -9.40 5.52
CA ASP A 171 6.05 -9.44 4.57
C ASP A 171 5.77 -8.07 3.93
N VAL A 172 5.94 -6.98 4.71
CA VAL A 172 5.82 -5.61 4.18
C VAL A 172 6.90 -5.34 3.15
N TRP A 173 8.16 -5.60 3.47
CA TRP A 173 9.24 -5.30 2.53
C TRP A 173 9.22 -6.19 1.31
N GLN A 174 8.96 -7.50 1.45
CA GLN A 174 8.79 -8.41 0.32
C GLN A 174 7.68 -7.96 -0.64
N ALA A 175 6.55 -7.47 -0.12
CA ALA A 175 5.50 -6.90 -0.97
C ALA A 175 5.94 -5.61 -1.70
N LEU A 176 6.93 -4.90 -1.15
CA LEU A 176 7.43 -3.63 -1.67
C LEU A 176 8.69 -3.76 -2.53
N GLU A 177 9.04 -4.99 -2.95
CA GLU A 177 10.10 -5.22 -3.93
C GLU A 177 9.88 -4.33 -5.16
N PRO A 178 10.84 -3.46 -5.50
CA PRO A 178 10.63 -2.46 -6.53
C PRO A 178 10.80 -3.06 -7.91
N GLY A 179 9.80 -2.80 -8.76
CA GLY A 179 9.93 -2.93 -10.20
C GLY A 179 10.35 -1.62 -10.85
N ARG A 180 10.59 -1.68 -12.16
CA ARG A 180 10.89 -0.48 -12.94
C ARG A 180 9.69 0.47 -12.97
N SER A 181 9.97 1.78 -13.04
CA SER A 181 8.95 2.82 -13.20
C SER A 181 7.94 2.91 -12.03
N GLY A 182 8.41 2.61 -10.81
CA GLY A 182 7.65 2.71 -9.56
C GLY A 182 6.51 1.70 -9.43
N THR A 183 6.69 0.51 -10.00
CA THR A 183 5.80 -0.64 -9.82
C THR A 183 6.28 -1.51 -8.65
N PHE A 184 5.41 -2.40 -8.18
CA PHE A 184 5.72 -3.34 -7.11
C PHE A 184 5.24 -4.73 -7.55
N PRO A 185 6.05 -5.47 -8.33
CA PRO A 185 5.60 -6.69 -9.00
C PRO A 185 5.02 -7.72 -8.03
N VAL A 186 5.67 -7.94 -6.88
CA VAL A 186 5.20 -8.90 -5.87
C VAL A 186 3.80 -8.56 -5.36
N LEU A 187 3.57 -7.28 -5.00
CA LEU A 187 2.27 -6.82 -4.54
C LEU A 187 1.22 -6.84 -5.66
N ASP A 188 1.55 -6.33 -6.84
CA ASP A 188 0.63 -6.25 -7.97
C ASP A 188 0.21 -7.65 -8.44
N ASP A 189 1.15 -8.60 -8.51
CA ASP A 189 0.90 -10.00 -8.86
C ASP A 189 0.05 -10.70 -7.80
N ALA A 190 0.31 -10.44 -6.53
CA ALA A 190 -0.47 -11.03 -5.43
C ALA A 190 -1.91 -10.52 -5.36
N LEU A 191 -2.18 -9.30 -5.86
CA LEU A 191 -3.55 -8.78 -5.98
C LEU A 191 -4.34 -9.52 -7.06
N LEU A 192 -3.73 -9.81 -8.22
CA LEU A 192 -4.44 -10.35 -9.38
C LEU A 192 -5.31 -11.60 -9.11
N PRO A 193 -4.84 -12.65 -8.41
CA PRO A 193 -5.68 -13.81 -8.09
C PRO A 193 -6.92 -13.44 -7.29
N GLU A 194 -6.81 -12.56 -6.28
CA GLU A 194 -7.95 -12.12 -5.47
C GLU A 194 -8.98 -11.38 -6.31
N LEU A 195 -8.49 -10.53 -7.22
CA LEU A 195 -9.30 -9.77 -8.15
C LEU A 195 -10.08 -10.70 -9.10
N LEU A 196 -9.37 -11.58 -9.79
CA LEU A 196 -9.96 -12.51 -10.75
C LEU A 196 -10.89 -13.53 -10.08
N ARG A 197 -10.58 -14.02 -8.87
CA ARG A 197 -11.44 -14.96 -8.13
C ARG A 197 -12.79 -14.33 -7.80
N SER A 198 -12.81 -13.08 -7.35
CA SER A 198 -14.05 -12.37 -7.02
C SER A 198 -14.98 -12.30 -8.24
N ILE A 199 -14.41 -12.04 -9.42
CA ILE A 199 -15.13 -11.98 -10.69
C ILE A 199 -15.59 -13.39 -11.07
N TYR A 200 -14.69 -14.38 -11.08
CA TYR A 200 -14.99 -15.76 -11.49
C TYR A 200 -16.14 -16.40 -10.72
N VAL A 201 -16.12 -16.30 -9.38
CA VAL A 201 -17.17 -16.85 -8.52
C VAL A 201 -18.51 -16.16 -8.77
N SER A 202 -18.49 -14.85 -9.04
CA SER A 202 -19.71 -14.05 -9.21
C SER A 202 -20.44 -14.32 -10.52
N ILE A 203 -19.73 -14.57 -11.62
CA ILE A 203 -20.32 -14.79 -12.95
C ILE A 203 -20.73 -16.25 -13.19
N ARG A 204 -20.47 -17.16 -12.25
CA ARG A 204 -20.83 -18.59 -12.28
C ARG A 204 -20.56 -19.27 -13.64
N ARG A 205 -19.31 -19.21 -14.12
CA ARG A 205 -18.94 -19.85 -15.40
C ARG A 205 -19.00 -21.39 -15.31
N LYS A 206 -19.24 -22.01 -16.46
CA LYS A 206 -19.16 -23.47 -16.65
C LYS A 206 -17.74 -23.95 -16.98
N THR A 207 -16.88 -23.08 -17.48
CA THR A 207 -15.46 -23.38 -17.75
C THR A 207 -14.69 -23.54 -16.44
N SER A 208 -13.58 -24.26 -16.48
CA SER A 208 -12.70 -24.35 -15.32
C SER A 208 -11.96 -23.03 -15.06
N TRP A 209 -11.48 -22.84 -13.83
CA TRP A 209 -10.68 -21.66 -13.46
C TRP A 209 -9.45 -21.50 -14.36
N SER A 210 -8.72 -22.59 -14.58
CA SER A 210 -7.49 -22.60 -15.37
C SER A 210 -7.71 -22.19 -16.83
N GLU A 211 -8.77 -22.70 -17.46
CA GLU A 211 -9.15 -22.34 -18.84
C GLU A 211 -9.59 -20.88 -18.91
N TRP A 212 -10.40 -20.43 -17.94
CA TRP A 212 -10.89 -19.05 -17.92
C TRP A 212 -9.77 -18.03 -17.74
N VAL A 213 -8.81 -18.30 -16.86
CA VAL A 213 -7.63 -17.43 -16.69
C VAL A 213 -6.80 -17.39 -17.97
N ALA A 214 -6.64 -18.51 -18.67
CA ALA A 214 -5.91 -18.56 -19.95
C ALA A 214 -6.56 -17.69 -21.03
N GLU A 215 -7.89 -17.67 -21.08
CA GLU A 215 -8.68 -16.84 -22.02
C GLU A 215 -8.55 -15.35 -21.72
N LEU A 216 -8.42 -14.96 -20.45
CA LEU A 216 -8.30 -13.56 -20.04
C LEU A 216 -6.88 -13.01 -20.16
N ALA A 217 -5.87 -13.88 -20.00
CA ALA A 217 -4.49 -13.46 -19.91
C ALA A 217 -4.06 -12.67 -21.17
N PRO A 218 -3.48 -11.47 -21.01
CA PRO A 218 -2.89 -10.73 -22.12
C PRO A 218 -1.92 -11.61 -22.91
N ALA A 219 -1.77 -11.35 -24.21
CA ALA A 219 -0.92 -12.16 -25.09
C ALA A 219 0.54 -12.24 -24.61
N SER A 220 1.05 -11.16 -23.98
CA SER A 220 2.38 -11.09 -23.38
C SER A 220 2.57 -12.01 -22.16
N GLN A 221 1.49 -12.45 -21.53
CA GLN A 221 1.52 -13.28 -20.32
C GLN A 221 1.47 -14.77 -20.63
N GLN A 222 1.27 -15.15 -21.90
CA GLN A 222 1.22 -16.54 -22.32
C GLN A 222 2.57 -17.23 -22.08
N GLY A 223 2.56 -18.35 -21.35
CA GLY A 223 3.77 -19.11 -21.00
C GLY A 223 4.61 -18.54 -19.86
N THR A 224 4.14 -17.48 -19.18
CA THR A 224 4.85 -16.91 -18.01
C THR A 224 4.65 -17.75 -16.75
N ALA A 225 5.57 -17.58 -15.78
CA ALA A 225 5.45 -18.18 -14.46
C ALA A 225 4.21 -17.66 -13.71
N LEU A 226 3.88 -16.37 -13.86
CA LEU A 226 2.70 -15.76 -13.27
C LEU A 226 1.41 -16.44 -13.75
N LEU A 227 1.24 -16.58 -15.07
CA LEU A 227 0.06 -17.26 -15.62
C LEU A 227 -0.02 -18.72 -15.15
N SER A 228 1.11 -19.42 -15.14
CA SER A 228 1.20 -20.80 -14.67
C SER A 228 0.78 -20.92 -13.20
N ALA A 229 1.26 -20.02 -12.34
CA ALA A 229 0.90 -19.95 -10.93
C ALA A 229 -0.59 -19.62 -10.72
N LEU A 230 -1.13 -18.67 -11.49
CA LEU A 230 -2.57 -18.34 -11.46
C LEU A 230 -3.43 -19.54 -11.83
N GLN A 231 -3.10 -20.23 -12.92
CA GLN A 231 -3.82 -21.41 -13.40
C GLN A 231 -3.74 -22.60 -12.43
N ALA A 232 -2.59 -22.78 -11.77
CA ALA A 232 -2.39 -23.80 -10.73
C ALA A 232 -3.10 -23.45 -9.42
N SER A 233 -3.34 -22.16 -9.16
CA SER A 233 -4.08 -21.74 -7.97
C SER A 233 -5.54 -22.20 -8.02
N ASN A 234 -6.12 -22.47 -6.86
CA ASN A 234 -7.53 -22.84 -6.75
C ASN A 234 -8.38 -21.56 -6.56
N SER A 235 -9.58 -21.53 -7.14
CA SER A 235 -10.56 -20.46 -6.89
C SER A 235 -11.05 -20.40 -5.43
N LYS A 236 -10.66 -21.37 -4.59
CA LYS A 236 -11.01 -21.47 -3.16
C LYS A 236 -9.89 -21.11 -2.18
N THR A 237 -8.64 -21.00 -2.64
CA THR A 237 -7.52 -20.68 -1.76
C THR A 237 -7.41 -19.16 -1.62
N GLN A 238 -7.50 -18.64 -0.40
CA GLN A 238 -7.28 -17.21 -0.12
C GLN A 238 -5.78 -16.89 -0.21
N ALA A 239 -5.45 -15.67 -0.63
CA ALA A 239 -4.09 -15.15 -0.52
C ALA A 239 -3.56 -15.30 0.91
N THR A 240 -2.30 -15.71 1.02
CA THR A 240 -1.52 -15.71 2.26
C THR A 240 -0.68 -14.43 2.34
N GLY A 241 0.08 -14.24 3.42
CA GLY A 241 0.99 -13.09 3.52
C GLY A 241 0.26 -11.77 3.80
N LEU A 242 0.78 -10.67 3.26
CA LEU A 242 0.24 -9.33 3.50
C LEU A 242 -1.08 -9.08 2.75
N VAL A 243 -1.19 -9.52 1.49
CA VAL A 243 -2.39 -9.29 0.66
C VAL A 243 -3.61 -9.99 1.22
N GLY A 244 -3.47 -11.22 1.73
CA GLY A 244 -4.55 -11.93 2.42
C GLY A 244 -5.11 -11.15 3.62
N ALA A 245 -4.22 -10.47 4.36
CA ALA A 245 -4.59 -9.72 5.56
C ALA A 245 -5.43 -8.47 5.27
N ILE A 246 -5.42 -7.93 4.04
CA ILE A 246 -6.22 -6.75 3.64
C ILE A 246 -7.72 -7.00 3.92
N TYR A 247 -8.17 -8.22 3.64
CA TYR A 247 -9.57 -8.60 3.70
C TYR A 247 -10.01 -9.10 5.07
N GLU A 248 -9.07 -9.41 5.98
CA GLU A 248 -9.40 -9.89 7.30
C GLU A 248 -10.22 -8.87 8.10
N SER A 249 -11.26 -9.38 8.78
CA SER A 249 -12.23 -8.60 9.56
C SER A 249 -12.30 -9.10 11.01
N ARG A 250 -11.17 -9.46 11.61
CA ARG A 250 -11.19 -9.97 12.98
C ARG A 250 -11.35 -8.79 13.95
N VAL A 251 -12.51 -8.77 14.61
CA VAL A 251 -12.90 -7.84 15.69
C VAL A 251 -12.19 -8.18 17.01
N ALA A 252 -11.10 -8.94 16.97
CA ALA A 252 -10.44 -9.41 18.20
C ALA A 252 -9.61 -8.26 18.80
N GLU A 253 -10.22 -7.46 19.68
CA GLU A 253 -9.55 -6.43 20.49
C GLU A 253 -8.44 -6.97 21.39
N VAL A 254 -8.30 -8.29 21.50
CA VAL A 254 -7.45 -8.97 22.47
C VAL A 254 -6.03 -9.23 21.93
N ASN A 255 -5.87 -9.52 20.64
CA ASN A 255 -4.56 -9.87 20.06
C ASN A 255 -4.13 -8.84 19.00
N PRO A 256 -3.05 -8.07 19.23
CA PRO A 256 -2.53 -7.10 18.27
C PRO A 256 -2.19 -7.62 16.89
N ALA A 257 -1.67 -8.84 16.79
CA ALA A 257 -1.33 -9.42 15.50
C ALA A 257 -2.57 -9.55 14.59
N LEU A 258 -3.76 -9.75 15.18
CA LEU A 258 -5.02 -9.89 14.43
C LEU A 258 -5.57 -8.56 13.90
N TYR A 259 -5.08 -7.42 14.38
CA TYR A 259 -5.54 -6.12 13.91
C TYR A 259 -4.46 -5.29 13.23
N LEU A 260 -3.21 -5.34 13.71
CA LEU A 260 -2.14 -4.51 13.20
C LEU A 260 -1.71 -4.97 11.81
N ARG A 261 -1.58 -6.28 11.59
CA ARG A 261 -1.24 -6.84 10.27
C ARG A 261 -2.27 -6.45 9.19
N PRO A 262 -3.59 -6.60 9.39
CA PRO A 262 -4.58 -6.07 8.45
C PRO A 262 -4.52 -4.56 8.23
N MET A 263 -4.26 -3.78 9.28
CA MET A 263 -4.15 -2.32 9.21
C MET A 263 -2.93 -1.90 8.38
N VAL A 264 -1.76 -2.49 8.63
CA VAL A 264 -0.55 -2.30 7.84
C VAL A 264 -0.76 -2.72 6.39
N ALA A 265 -1.43 -3.86 6.14
CA ALA A 265 -1.73 -4.32 4.78
C ALA A 265 -2.59 -3.32 4.00
N ARG A 266 -3.64 -2.74 4.62
CA ARG A 266 -4.45 -1.67 4.01
C ARG A 266 -3.64 -0.40 3.77
N THR A 267 -2.79 -0.04 4.73
CA THR A 267 -1.89 1.11 4.63
C THR A 267 -0.96 0.97 3.43
N VAL A 268 -0.33 -0.20 3.27
CA VAL A 268 0.55 -0.52 2.14
C VAL A 268 -0.20 -0.45 0.81
N LEU A 269 -1.41 -1.01 0.72
CA LEU A 269 -2.24 -0.90 -0.49
C LEU A 269 -2.57 0.55 -0.82
N LEU A 270 -2.98 1.36 0.17
CA LEU A 270 -3.30 2.77 -0.07
C LEU A 270 -2.06 3.58 -0.45
N LEU A 271 -0.90 3.29 0.15
CA LEU A 271 0.39 3.89 -0.21
C LEU A 271 0.83 3.52 -1.63
N ARG A 272 0.62 2.26 -2.04
CA ARG A 272 0.82 1.80 -3.42
C ARG A 272 0.00 2.60 -4.41
N VAL A 273 -1.28 2.86 -4.08
CA VAL A 273 -2.19 3.67 -4.90
C VAL A 273 -1.77 5.14 -4.93
N ALA A 274 -1.42 5.72 -3.77
CA ALA A 274 -0.96 7.10 -3.68
C ALA A 274 0.35 7.34 -4.45
N THR A 275 1.28 6.38 -4.38
CA THR A 275 2.55 6.41 -5.14
C THR A 275 2.29 6.34 -6.64
N GLY A 276 1.42 5.40 -7.08
CA GLY A 276 1.03 5.29 -8.48
C GLY A 276 0.31 6.55 -9.00
N SER A 277 -0.57 7.15 -8.20
CA SER A 277 -1.24 8.43 -8.50
C SER A 277 -0.22 9.55 -8.70
N ALA A 278 0.76 9.67 -7.81
CA ALA A 278 1.80 10.68 -7.91
C ALA A 278 2.65 10.53 -9.19
N ILE A 279 3.05 9.29 -9.53
CA ILE A 279 3.79 9.00 -10.77
C ILE A 279 2.93 9.33 -11.99
N GLN A 280 1.65 8.95 -11.98
CA GLN A 280 0.74 9.20 -13.08
C GLN A 280 0.55 10.71 -13.30
N LEU A 281 0.47 11.50 -12.23
CA LEU A 281 0.40 12.96 -12.31
C LEU A 281 1.63 13.58 -12.99
N VAL A 282 2.84 13.08 -12.69
CA VAL A 282 4.07 13.53 -13.39
C VAL A 282 3.96 13.22 -14.88
N ARG A 283 3.59 11.98 -15.23
CA ARG A 283 3.46 11.55 -16.64
C ARG A 283 2.43 12.38 -17.40
N GLU A 284 1.26 12.60 -16.81
CA GLU A 284 0.17 13.37 -17.40
C GLU A 284 0.49 14.85 -17.55
N SER A 285 1.39 15.39 -16.70
CA SER A 285 1.90 16.75 -16.84
C SER A 285 2.91 16.92 -17.97
N GLY A 286 3.32 15.84 -18.64
CA GLY A 286 4.35 15.86 -19.69
C GLY A 286 5.78 16.01 -19.17
N HIS A 287 5.98 15.91 -17.85
CA HIS A 287 7.30 15.93 -17.22
C HIS A 287 7.85 14.52 -17.03
N SER A 288 9.17 14.42 -16.90
CA SER A 288 9.88 13.19 -16.51
C SER A 288 9.99 13.09 -14.99
N SER A 289 10.10 11.87 -14.44
CA SER A 289 10.38 11.62 -13.02
C SER A 289 11.66 12.32 -12.54
N THR A 290 12.63 12.54 -13.43
CA THR A 290 13.84 13.34 -13.18
C THR A 290 13.55 14.76 -12.66
N ALA A 291 12.36 15.33 -12.92
CA ALA A 291 11.96 16.62 -12.37
C ALA A 291 11.82 16.61 -10.83
N LEU A 292 11.65 15.44 -10.23
CA LEU A 292 11.56 15.26 -8.78
C LEU A 292 12.92 15.03 -8.13
N ARG A 293 13.99 14.79 -8.91
CA ARG A 293 15.32 14.43 -8.40
C ARG A 293 15.85 15.37 -7.32
N PRO A 294 15.74 16.71 -7.42
CA PRO A 294 16.23 17.60 -6.36
C PRO A 294 15.57 17.36 -4.99
N TRP A 295 14.28 17.02 -4.98
CA TRP A 295 13.57 16.68 -3.75
C TRP A 295 13.95 15.28 -3.25
N LEU A 296 14.10 14.31 -4.15
CA LEU A 296 14.47 12.94 -3.81
C LEU A 296 15.90 12.85 -3.26
N ASP A 297 16.86 13.55 -3.88
CA ASP A 297 18.24 13.62 -3.42
C ASP A 297 18.30 14.28 -2.03
N SER A 298 17.56 15.38 -1.83
CA SER A 298 17.46 16.01 -0.52
C SER A 298 16.85 15.08 0.53
N LEU A 299 15.83 14.29 0.17
CA LEU A 299 15.22 13.31 1.06
C LEU A 299 16.22 12.21 1.39
N ALA A 300 16.86 11.61 0.40
CA ALA A 300 17.82 10.51 0.55
C ALA A 300 19.03 10.90 1.39
N LEU A 301 19.60 12.09 1.14
CA LEU A 301 20.68 12.65 1.95
C LEU A 301 20.25 12.85 3.41
N SER A 302 19.05 13.42 3.64
CA SER A 302 18.54 13.66 4.99
C SER A 302 18.25 12.38 5.78
N ARG A 303 17.96 11.28 5.08
CA ARG A 303 17.72 9.95 5.66
C ARG A 303 18.99 9.09 5.74
N GLY A 304 20.10 9.59 5.19
CA GLY A 304 21.39 8.92 5.21
C GLY A 304 21.39 7.63 4.39
N TYR A 305 20.74 7.65 3.22
CA TYR A 305 20.78 6.54 2.25
C TYR A 305 22.07 6.54 1.43
N TRP A 306 22.59 7.73 1.12
CA TRP A 306 23.90 7.94 0.49
C TRP A 306 24.52 9.25 0.98
N SER A 307 25.79 9.48 0.64
CA SER A 307 26.50 10.73 0.93
C SER A 307 26.49 11.66 -0.29
N ASP A 308 26.74 12.94 -0.07
CA ASP A 308 26.87 13.94 -1.14
C ASP A 308 28.07 13.64 -2.07
N GLU A 309 29.09 12.95 -1.53
CA GLU A 309 30.29 12.55 -2.26
C GLU A 309 30.07 11.27 -3.09
N SER A 310 29.00 10.53 -2.85
CA SER A 310 28.73 9.24 -3.50
C SER A 310 27.23 8.99 -3.64
N PRO A 311 26.51 9.81 -4.43
CA PRO A 311 25.09 9.59 -4.70
C PRO A 311 24.89 8.30 -5.50
N LEU A 312 23.78 7.61 -5.26
CA LEU A 312 23.42 6.44 -6.08
C LEU A 312 23.03 6.86 -7.49
N GLU A 313 23.54 6.13 -8.49
CA GLU A 313 23.15 6.33 -9.89
C GLU A 313 21.72 5.80 -10.12
N ASP A 314 21.47 4.56 -9.68
CA ASP A 314 20.16 3.92 -9.70
C ASP A 314 19.57 3.85 -8.28
N ALA A 315 18.40 4.45 -8.08
CA ALA A 315 17.72 4.41 -6.80
C ALA A 315 17.18 3.01 -6.45
N LEU A 316 17.05 2.11 -7.43
CA LEU A 316 16.67 0.71 -7.19
C LEU A 316 17.74 -0.04 -6.39
N ASP A 317 19.00 0.40 -6.40
CA ASP A 317 20.08 -0.22 -5.62
C ASP A 317 19.82 -0.15 -4.11
N LEU A 318 18.94 0.75 -3.64
CA LEU A 318 18.49 0.80 -2.25
C LEU A 318 17.76 -0.47 -1.80
N TRP A 319 17.29 -1.31 -2.74
CA TRP A 319 16.67 -2.59 -2.45
C TRP A 319 17.66 -3.64 -1.96
N ALA A 320 18.93 -3.57 -2.37
CA ALA A 320 19.94 -4.54 -1.93
C ALA A 320 20.11 -4.54 -0.40
N ASP A 321 20.03 -3.36 0.24
CA ASP A 321 20.02 -3.25 1.71
C ASP A 321 18.80 -3.94 2.34
N VAL A 322 17.66 -3.91 1.66
CA VAL A 322 16.41 -4.52 2.11
C VAL A 322 16.46 -6.04 1.97
N GLU A 323 17.03 -6.55 0.88
CA GLU A 323 17.27 -7.98 0.69
C GLU A 323 18.14 -8.54 1.82
N LEU A 324 19.27 -7.89 2.10
CA LEU A 324 20.14 -8.26 3.22
C LEU A 324 19.41 -8.19 4.57
N ALA A 325 18.56 -7.18 4.78
CA ALA A 325 17.76 -7.07 6.00
C ALA A 325 16.73 -8.20 6.15
N ILE A 326 16.13 -8.66 5.04
CA ILE A 326 15.22 -9.82 5.03
C ILE A 326 16.00 -11.09 5.34
N GLU A 327 17.17 -11.31 4.73
CA GLU A 327 18.05 -12.45 5.00
C GLU A 327 18.48 -12.50 6.48
N GLU A 328 18.87 -11.36 7.07
CA GLU A 328 19.16 -11.26 8.51
C GLU A 328 17.95 -11.67 9.36
N ALA A 329 16.74 -11.24 8.97
CA ALA A 329 15.51 -11.54 9.69
C ALA A 329 15.13 -13.02 9.65
N GLU A 330 15.35 -13.70 8.52
CA GLU A 330 15.03 -15.12 8.35
C GLU A 330 15.83 -16.04 9.29
N VAL A 331 17.07 -15.67 9.60
CA VAL A 331 17.96 -16.46 10.47
C VAL A 331 17.94 -15.99 11.94
N ALA A 332 17.23 -14.91 12.25
CA ALA A 332 17.17 -14.36 13.59
C ALA A 332 16.36 -15.25 14.55
N ASP A 333 16.80 -15.28 15.81
CA ASP A 333 16.11 -16.00 16.88
C ASP A 333 14.77 -15.34 17.22
N VAL A 334 13.67 -16.09 17.13
CA VAL A 334 12.31 -15.61 17.42
C VAL A 334 11.73 -16.13 18.73
N ASP A 335 12.56 -16.74 19.59
CA ASP A 335 12.13 -17.18 20.93
C ASP A 335 11.77 -15.98 21.84
N SER A 336 12.35 -14.81 21.57
CA SER A 336 12.04 -13.58 22.27
C SER A 336 12.34 -12.34 21.42
N LEU A 337 11.75 -11.19 21.77
CA LEU A 337 12.05 -9.93 21.10
C LEU A 337 13.53 -9.53 21.27
N HIS A 338 14.15 -9.91 22.40
CA HIS A 338 15.58 -9.70 22.62
C HIS A 338 16.43 -10.54 21.67
N GLY A 339 16.07 -11.82 21.48
CA GLY A 339 16.72 -12.71 20.51
C GLY A 339 16.62 -12.15 19.09
N LEU A 340 15.42 -11.69 18.72
CA LEU A 340 15.16 -11.10 17.40
C LEU A 340 16.03 -9.88 17.17
N LEU A 341 15.96 -8.89 18.06
CA LEU A 341 16.73 -7.65 17.91
C LEU A 341 18.24 -7.87 17.92
N ARG A 342 18.73 -8.87 18.67
CA ARG A 342 20.15 -9.25 18.62
C ARG A 342 20.55 -9.85 17.27
N GLY A 343 19.62 -10.54 16.61
CA GLY A 343 19.78 -11.09 15.26
C GLY A 343 19.60 -10.07 14.13
N LEU A 344 19.15 -8.84 14.43
CA LEU A 344 18.87 -7.78 13.45
C LEU A 344 19.77 -6.54 13.59
N PRO A 345 21.11 -6.69 13.56
CA PRO A 345 22.02 -5.58 13.81
C PRO A 345 21.90 -4.44 12.78
N THR A 346 21.56 -4.76 11.53
CA THR A 346 21.38 -3.76 10.47
C THR A 346 19.93 -3.67 10.00
N ALA A 347 19.22 -4.79 9.97
CA ALA A 347 17.84 -4.86 9.51
C ALA A 347 16.87 -3.94 10.28
N THR A 348 17.07 -3.74 11.59
CA THR A 348 16.20 -2.87 12.40
C THR A 348 16.15 -1.45 11.82
N ARG A 349 17.31 -0.92 11.40
CA ARG A 349 17.40 0.39 10.76
C ARG A 349 16.72 0.37 9.40
N THR A 350 17.03 -0.61 8.56
CA THR A 350 16.50 -0.68 7.19
C THR A 350 14.98 -0.83 7.20
N PHE A 351 14.42 -1.67 8.06
CA PHE A 351 12.98 -1.86 8.15
C PHE A 351 12.21 -0.62 8.60
N GLY A 352 12.85 0.26 9.39
CA GLY A 352 12.30 1.55 9.79
C GLY A 352 12.34 2.64 8.72
N GLN A 353 12.97 2.40 7.56
CA GLN A 353 13.26 3.40 6.53
C GLN A 353 12.35 3.27 5.29
N ALA A 354 11.04 3.21 5.48
CA ALA A 354 10.10 3.10 4.36
C ALA A 354 10.10 4.32 3.41
N GLU A 355 10.73 5.45 3.77
CA GLU A 355 11.01 6.54 2.83
C GLU A 355 11.99 6.17 1.70
N ARG A 356 12.60 4.97 1.69
CA ARG A 356 13.29 4.42 0.51
C ARG A 356 12.34 4.25 -0.67
N VAL A 357 11.08 3.90 -0.39
CA VAL A 357 10.04 3.66 -1.40
C VAL A 357 9.81 4.86 -2.33
N PRO A 358 9.51 6.08 -1.84
CA PRO A 358 9.38 7.23 -2.71
C PRO A 358 10.69 7.57 -3.43
N VAL A 359 11.86 7.31 -2.85
CA VAL A 359 13.16 7.55 -3.51
C VAL A 359 13.30 6.71 -4.78
N TRP A 360 13.07 5.40 -4.71
CA TRP A 360 13.14 4.56 -5.92
C TRP A 360 11.92 4.64 -6.82
N SER A 361 10.74 4.95 -6.28
CA SER A 361 9.50 4.97 -7.07
C SER A 361 9.39 6.22 -7.95
N PHE A 362 10.02 7.32 -7.52
CA PHE A 362 9.96 8.61 -8.21
C PHE A 362 11.25 8.98 -8.96
N ALA A 363 12.26 8.09 -8.96
CA ALA A 363 13.56 8.31 -9.61
C ALA A 363 13.50 8.33 -11.14
#